data_AF-A0A536CZN1-F1
#
_entry.id   AF-A0A536CZN1-F1
#
_cell.length_a   1.000
_cell.length_b   1.000
_cell.length_c   1.000
_cell.angle_alpha   90.00
_cell.angle_beta   90.00
_cell.angle_gamma   90.00
#
_symmetry.space_group_name_H-M   'P 1'
#
loop_
_entity.id
_entity.type
_entity.pdbx_description
1 polymer ?
#
loop_
_entity_poly.entity_id
_entity_poly.type
_entity_poly.pdbx_seq_one_letter_code
_entity_poly.pdbx_strand_id
1 'polypeptide(L)'
;WTGRRYCGRTDLPLTSAGRRDATALGSRLASIAGGALVRTSPLRRAVETAALIARGGPFWVDERLREIDFGAAEGLSFAELARRWPDLGATLASGGVPAAWPEGESWSDCRARAT
;
A
#
# COMPACT_ATOMS: atom_id res chain seq x y z
N TRP A 1 -4.08 9.24 9.81
CA TRP A 1 -3.20 9.28 8.63
C TRP A 1 -3.83 10.19 7.59
N THR A 2 -3.09 11.18 7.05
CA THR A 2 -3.62 12.25 6.18
C THR A 2 -3.34 12.02 4.69
N GLY A 3 -2.74 10.89 4.31
CA GLY A 3 -2.33 10.63 2.92
C GLY A 3 -1.06 11.35 2.47
N ARG A 4 -0.38 12.06 3.38
CA ARG A 4 0.79 12.93 3.08
C ARG A 4 2.12 12.37 3.59
N ARG A 5 2.12 11.13 4.07
CA ARG A 5 3.27 10.46 4.67
C ARG A 5 3.46 9.11 3.99
N TYR A 6 4.71 8.73 3.75
CA TYR A 6 5.05 7.43 3.18
C TYR A 6 4.49 6.32 4.07
N CYS A 7 3.74 5.41 3.44
CA CYS A 7 3.07 4.30 4.11
C CYS A 7 3.39 3.05 3.30
N GLY A 8 4.43 2.34 3.74
CA GLY A 8 4.89 1.11 3.12
C GLY A 8 4.29 -0.07 3.87
N ARG A 9 5.10 -0.74 4.66
CA ARG A 9 4.73 -1.91 5.45
C ARG A 9 4.16 -1.56 6.82
N THR A 10 4.16 -0.29 7.25
CA THR A 10 3.47 0.13 8.47
C THR A 10 2.01 -0.33 8.42
N ASP A 11 1.64 -1.14 9.41
CA ASP A 11 0.39 -1.89 9.40
C ASP A 11 -0.78 -1.09 10.00
N LEU A 12 -1.22 -0.09 9.24
CA LEU A 12 -2.31 0.81 9.65
C LEU A 12 -3.69 0.24 9.30
N PRO A 13 -4.72 0.48 10.13
CA PRO A 13 -6.11 0.18 9.79
C PRO A 13 -6.67 1.17 8.77
N LEU A 14 -7.83 0.83 8.19
CA LEU A 14 -8.62 1.80 7.43
C LEU A 14 -9.18 2.89 8.35
N THR A 15 -9.22 4.12 7.81
CA THR A 15 -9.98 5.21 8.39
C THR A 15 -11.48 4.96 8.24
N SER A 16 -12.31 5.69 8.99
CA SER A 16 -13.77 5.60 8.85
C SER A 16 -14.25 5.95 7.44
N ALA A 17 -13.59 6.89 6.76
CA ALA A 17 -13.86 7.19 5.36
C ALA A 17 -13.48 6.01 4.45
N GLY A 18 -12.28 5.44 4.63
CA GLY A 18 -11.83 4.29 3.85
C GLY A 18 -12.75 3.07 3.99
N ARG A 19 -13.30 2.82 5.18
CA ARG A 19 -14.30 1.74 5.37
C ARG A 19 -15.59 1.99 4.59
N ARG A 20 -16.08 3.24 4.54
CA ARG A 20 -17.27 3.59 3.76
C ARG A 20 -17.01 3.40 2.27
N ASP A 21 -15.86 3.86 1.78
CA ASP A 21 -15.47 3.74 0.38
C ASP A 21 -15.31 2.27 -0.04
N ALA A 22 -14.65 1.44 0.77
CA ALA A 22 -14.49 0.01 0.53
C ALA A 22 -15.85 -0.74 0.51
N THR A 23 -16.77 -0.37 1.40
CA THR A 23 -18.13 -0.95 1.42
C THR A 23 -18.91 -0.60 0.16
N ALA A 24 -18.88 0.66 -0.27
CA ALA A 24 -19.54 1.12 -1.48
C ALA A 24 -18.94 0.45 -2.73
N LEU A 25 -17.62 0.29 -2.76
CA LEU A 25 -16.91 -0.43 -3.81
C LEU A 25 -17.33 -1.90 -3.89
N GLY A 26 -17.47 -2.58 -2.75
CA GLY A 26 -17.97 -3.96 -2.68
C GLY A 26 -19.35 -4.13 -3.32
N SER A 27 -20.29 -3.22 -2.99
CA SER A 27 -21.63 -3.22 -3.61
C SER A 27 -21.58 -3.02 -5.13
N ARG A 28 -20.69 -2.15 -5.61
CA ARG A 28 -20.49 -1.94 -7.06
C ARG A 28 -19.84 -3.14 -7.74
N LEU A 29 -18.84 -3.75 -7.12
CA LEU A 29 -18.15 -4.92 -7.67
C LEU A 29 -19.06 -6.14 -7.77
N ALA A 30 -20.03 -6.28 -6.86
CA ALA A 30 -21.00 -7.38 -6.91
C ALA A 30 -21.83 -7.38 -8.21
N SER A 31 -22.12 -6.22 -8.82
CA SER A 31 -22.90 -6.16 -10.06
C SER A 31 -22.07 -6.38 -11.33
N ILE A 32 -20.75 -6.18 -11.27
CA ILE A 32 -19.86 -6.26 -12.45
C ILE A 32 -18.93 -7.48 -12.45
N ALA A 33 -18.63 -8.02 -11.28
CA ALA A 33 -17.64 -9.08 -11.08
C ALA A 33 -18.05 -10.03 -9.93
N GLY A 34 -19.35 -10.27 -9.76
CA GLY A 34 -19.86 -11.21 -8.77
C GLY A 34 -19.24 -12.60 -8.94
N GLY A 35 -18.63 -13.12 -7.88
CA GLY A 35 -17.96 -14.44 -7.90
C GLY A 35 -16.48 -14.41 -8.32
N ALA A 36 -15.90 -13.23 -8.57
CA ALA A 36 -14.46 -13.12 -8.85
C ALA A 36 -13.61 -13.51 -7.63
N LEU A 37 -12.40 -13.99 -7.91
CA LEU A 37 -11.37 -14.26 -6.90
C LEU A 37 -10.87 -12.94 -6.29
N VAL A 38 -10.94 -12.81 -4.95
CA VAL A 38 -10.41 -11.64 -4.24
C VAL A 38 -9.06 -11.99 -3.61
N ARG A 39 -7.96 -11.48 -4.17
CA ARG A 39 -6.62 -11.56 -3.56
C ARG A 39 -6.25 -10.23 -2.92
N THR A 40 -5.58 -10.28 -1.79
CA THR A 40 -5.21 -9.07 -1.05
C THR A 40 -3.81 -9.15 -0.47
N SER A 41 -3.22 -7.98 -0.28
CA SER A 41 -2.02 -7.82 0.53
C SER A 41 -2.29 -8.23 1.98
N PRO A 42 -1.28 -8.77 2.69
CA PRO A 42 -1.38 -9.11 4.11
C PRO A 42 -1.55 -7.88 5.03
N LEU A 43 -1.33 -6.67 4.52
CA LEU A 43 -1.47 -5.45 5.32
C LEU A 43 -2.92 -5.23 5.74
N ARG A 44 -3.14 -4.89 7.00
CA ARG A 44 -4.45 -4.74 7.64
C ARG A 44 -5.39 -3.83 6.85
N ARG A 45 -4.91 -2.71 6.31
CA ARG A 45 -5.71 -1.84 5.44
C ARG A 45 -6.25 -2.56 4.19
N ALA A 46 -5.46 -3.44 3.60
CA ALA A 46 -5.85 -4.20 2.41
C ALA A 46 -6.74 -5.38 2.78
N VAL A 47 -6.47 -6.07 3.90
CA VAL A 47 -7.34 -7.13 4.43
C VAL A 47 -8.72 -6.58 4.81
N GLU A 48 -8.78 -5.45 5.52
CA GLU A 48 -10.05 -4.79 5.87
C GLU A 48 -10.82 -4.36 4.61
N THR A 49 -10.11 -3.85 3.59
CA THR A 49 -10.72 -3.52 2.29
C THR A 49 -11.29 -4.75 1.61
N ALA A 50 -10.52 -5.83 1.52
CA ALA A 50 -10.93 -7.08 0.88
C ALA A 50 -12.13 -7.72 1.59
N ALA A 51 -12.16 -7.72 2.93
CA ALA A 51 -13.27 -8.24 3.71
C ALA A 51 -14.58 -7.46 3.43
N LEU A 52 -14.50 -6.12 3.35
CA LEU A 52 -15.65 -5.28 3.03
C LEU A 52 -16.12 -5.47 1.58
N ILE A 53 -15.20 -5.65 0.64
CA ILE A 53 -15.51 -5.93 -0.76
C ILE A 53 -16.14 -7.32 -0.93
N ALA A 54 -15.60 -8.34 -0.24
CA ALA A 54 -16.07 -9.72 -0.33
C ALA A 54 -17.44 -9.94 0.32
N ARG A 55 -17.90 -9.02 1.19
CA ARG A 55 -19.23 -9.03 1.83
C ARG A 55 -19.56 -10.38 2.49
N GLY A 56 -18.58 -10.95 3.19
CA GLY A 56 -18.68 -12.27 3.86
C GLY A 56 -18.26 -13.46 2.99
N GLY A 57 -17.93 -13.24 1.71
CA GLY A 57 -17.30 -14.23 0.85
C GLY A 57 -15.81 -14.45 1.13
N PRO A 58 -15.20 -15.48 0.53
CA PRO A 58 -13.78 -15.78 0.72
C PRO A 58 -12.88 -14.74 0.05
N PHE A 59 -11.71 -14.52 0.64
CA PHE A 59 -10.58 -13.81 0.03
C PHE A 59 -9.28 -14.50 0.44
N TRP A 60 -8.23 -14.29 -0.35
CA TRP A 60 -6.93 -14.93 -0.15
C TRP A 60 -5.85 -13.86 0.08
N VAL A 61 -5.11 -14.02 1.17
CA VAL A 61 -3.94 -13.19 1.45
C VAL A 61 -2.77 -13.70 0.62
N ASP A 62 -2.07 -12.79 -0.05
CA ASP A 62 -0.87 -13.05 -0.82
C ASP A 62 0.25 -12.10 -0.40
N GLU A 63 1.28 -12.63 0.26
CA GLU A 63 2.46 -11.87 0.72
C GLU A 63 3.16 -11.12 -0.42
N ARG A 64 3.04 -11.62 -1.66
CA ARG A 64 3.64 -10.99 -2.84
C ARG A 64 2.98 -9.66 -3.20
N LEU A 65 1.77 -9.40 -2.70
CA LEU A 65 1.05 -8.14 -2.87
C LEU A 65 1.36 -7.11 -1.76
N ARG A 66 2.29 -7.40 -0.85
CA ARG A 66 2.73 -6.43 0.16
C ARG A 66 3.31 -5.18 -0.52
N GLU A 67 3.01 -4.02 0.05
CA GLU A 67 3.55 -2.75 -0.44
C GLU A 67 5.08 -2.71 -0.29
N ILE A 68 5.72 -1.82 -1.06
CA ILE A 68 7.14 -1.54 -0.95
C ILE A 68 7.54 -1.14 0.48
N ASP A 69 8.67 -1.66 0.95
CA ASP A 69 9.32 -1.31 2.21
C ASP A 69 10.08 0.01 2.06
N PHE A 70 9.50 1.08 2.59
CA PHE A 70 10.21 2.36 2.63
C PHE A 70 11.22 2.45 3.79
N GLY A 71 11.33 1.42 4.64
CA GLY A 71 12.28 1.36 5.75
C GLY A 71 12.21 2.59 6.65
N ALA A 72 13.35 3.23 6.88
CA ALA A 72 13.46 4.42 7.73
C ALA A 72 12.72 5.66 7.19
N ALA A 73 12.23 5.63 5.94
CA ALA A 73 11.39 6.69 5.40
C ALA A 73 9.89 6.53 5.76
N GLU A 74 9.48 5.40 6.34
CA GLU A 74 8.10 5.19 6.76
C GLU A 74 7.61 6.23 7.76
N GLY A 75 6.38 6.69 7.55
CA GLY A 75 5.78 7.73 8.37
C GLY A 75 6.32 9.13 8.11
N LEU A 76 7.39 9.34 7.33
CA LEU A 76 7.87 10.67 6.98
C LEU A 76 7.02 11.30 5.87
N SER A 77 6.92 12.62 5.89
CA SER A 77 6.53 13.42 4.72
C SER A 77 7.71 13.56 3.76
N PHE A 78 7.43 13.92 2.50
CA PHE A 78 8.48 14.23 1.53
C PHE A 78 9.47 15.29 2.04
N ALA A 79 9.00 16.35 2.70
CA ALA A 79 9.86 17.40 3.23
C ALA A 79 10.78 16.93 4.37
N GLU A 80 10.31 16.02 5.23
CA GLU A 80 11.14 15.41 6.27
C GLU A 80 12.17 14.44 5.68
N LEU A 81 11.76 13.64 4.70
CA LEU A 81 12.63 12.74 3.96
C LEU A 81 13.74 13.50 3.23
N ALA A 82 13.40 14.52 2.44
CA ALA A 82 14.36 15.28 1.65
C ALA A 82 15.36 16.05 2.53
N ARG A 83 14.96 16.43 3.75
CA ARG A 83 15.87 17.04 4.72
C ARG A 83 16.85 16.01 5.30
N ARG A 84 16.39 14.78 5.52
CA ARG A 84 17.20 13.70 6.12
C ARG A 84 18.11 13.01 5.10
N TRP A 85 17.65 12.88 3.86
CA TRP A 85 18.37 12.29 2.73
C TRP A 85 18.23 13.19 1.49
N PRO A 86 19.07 14.23 1.35
CA PRO A 86 18.97 15.19 0.25
C PRO A 86 19.05 14.56 -1.14
N ASP A 87 19.96 13.60 -1.36
CA ASP A 87 20.14 12.94 -2.66
C ASP A 87 18.92 12.09 -3.05
N LEU A 88 18.34 11.38 -2.07
CA LEU A 88 17.09 10.65 -2.25
C LEU A 88 15.94 11.61 -2.56
N GLY A 89 15.85 12.71 -1.80
CA GLY A 89 14.87 13.77 -2.04
C GLY A 89 14.97 14.36 -3.45
N ALA A 90 16.19 14.65 -3.92
CA ALA A 90 16.45 15.17 -5.26
C ALA A 90 16.06 14.15 -6.34
N THR A 91 16.42 12.88 -6.16
CA THR A 91 16.04 11.78 -7.06
C THR A 91 14.53 11.66 -7.19
N LEU A 92 13.81 11.64 -6.07
CA LEU A 92 12.35 11.55 -6.07
C LEU A 92 11.70 12.80 -6.68
N ALA A 93 12.24 14.00 -6.40
CA ALA A 93 11.75 15.26 -6.95
C ALA A 93 11.88 15.33 -8.48
N SER A 94 12.91 14.70 -9.06
CA SER A 94 13.08 14.61 -10.51
C SER A 94 12.28 13.46 -11.14
N GLY A 95 11.43 12.76 -10.38
CA GLY A 95 10.69 11.58 -10.85
C GLY A 95 11.58 10.33 -11.03
N GLY A 96 12.79 10.35 -10.50
CA GLY A 96 13.71 9.23 -10.52
C GLY A 96 13.30 8.11 -9.57
N VAL A 97 13.77 6.90 -9.86
CA VAL A 97 13.61 5.73 -8.98
C VAL A 97 14.89 5.58 -8.16
N PRO A 98 14.83 5.59 -6.82
CA PRO A 98 16.02 5.39 -6.01
C PRO A 98 16.55 3.97 -6.15
N ALA A 99 17.87 3.80 -5.99
CA ALA A 99 18.49 2.48 -6.00
C ALA A 99 17.92 1.56 -4.91
N ALA A 100 17.69 2.10 -3.70
CA ALA A 100 16.97 1.46 -2.62
C ALA A 100 16.38 2.51 -1.67
N TRP A 101 15.35 2.13 -0.92
CA TRP A 101 14.89 2.93 0.21
C TRP A 101 15.82 2.78 1.42
N PRO A 102 16.01 3.83 2.26
CA PRO A 102 16.88 3.75 3.43
C PRO A 102 16.39 2.65 4.39
N GLU A 103 17.22 1.63 4.63
CA GLU A 103 16.85 0.44 5.43
C GLU A 103 15.60 -0.31 4.91
N GLY A 104 15.23 -0.07 3.65
CA GLY A 104 14.06 -0.65 2.98
C GLY A 104 14.48 -1.46 1.75
N GLU A 105 13.51 -1.71 0.88
CA GLU A 105 13.73 -2.50 -0.34
C GLU A 105 14.01 -1.62 -1.57
N SER A 106 14.59 -2.21 -2.61
CA SER A 106 14.67 -1.55 -3.92
C SER A 106 13.40 -1.77 -4.73
N TRP A 107 13.23 -0.99 -5.80
CA TRP A 107 12.17 -1.27 -6.78
C TRP A 107 12.31 -2.67 -7.40
N SER A 108 13.54 -3.11 -7.64
CA SER A 108 13.83 -4.44 -8.19
C SER A 108 13.42 -5.55 -7.24
N ASP A 109 13.67 -5.41 -5.93
CA ASP A 109 13.26 -6.38 -4.92
C ASP A 109 11.74 -6.47 -4.82
N CYS A 110 11.07 -5.32 -4.76
CA CYS A 110 9.61 -5.25 -4.74
C CYS A 110 9.00 -5.90 -5.97
N ARG A 111 9.57 -5.64 -7.15
CA ARG A 111 9.11 -6.23 -8.42
C ARG A 111 9.35 -7.74 -8.47
N ALA A 112 10.52 -8.21 -8.05
CA ALA A 112 10.85 -9.63 -8.03
C ALA A 112 9.93 -10.42 -7.09
N ARG A 113 9.49 -9.81 -5.98
CA ARG A 113 8.53 -10.42 -5.07
C ARG A 113 7.13 -10.52 -5.68
N ALA A 114 6.73 -9.59 -6.54
CA ALA A 114 5.37 -9.50 -7.08
C ALA A 114 5.10 -10.40 -8.31
N THR A 115 6.05 -11.24 -8.72
CA THR A 115 5.90 -12.24 -9.80
C THR A 115 5.34 -13.57 -9.28
#